data_AF-A0A6J1KHU8-F1
#
_entry.id   AF-A0A6J1KHU8-F1
#
_cell.length_a   1.000
_cell.length_b   1.000
_cell.length_c   1.000
_cell.angle_alpha   90.00
_cell.angle_beta   90.00
_cell.angle_gamma   90.00
#
_symmetry.space_group_name_H-M   'P 1'
#
loop_
_entity.id
_entity.type
_entity.pdbx_description
1 polymer ?
#
loop_
_entity_poly.entity_id
_entity_poly.type
_entity_poly.pdbx_seq_one_letter_code
_entity_poly.pdbx_strand_id
1 'polypeptide(L)'
;MWISLKRDVHLYNFACINGTEIQLFNFFVKLSLLIGPRACWSWLFSEMAAIRPTLIHKNPFLVSSFSVGTNSLSMKEEIDENHMEVPSNRYHELEVSRNSLGLAQERSSWMGVKNVAQVKDADKVFDEMKMRFLSFKKHKYLENLEHFQALAELQAPKFMVISCVDSRVCPSNILGFQPGEAFTVRNVANIVPSWENGPTETNAALEFAVNTLKVENILVIGHSSCAGIQSLMSMEDDATDSSLFCYGSFVHKWMANAKVAKLRAKAAAAHLNFDQQCKHCEKESINLSLKNLMTYPWIEERLKQESLAVHGGYYDFLSCTFEKWTLDYKNTCKAAGNDDHGFQIKNQSLWC
;
A
#
# COMPACT_ATOMS: atom_id res chain seq x y z
N MET A 1 -4.22 37.50 44.39
CA MET A 1 -4.97 37.98 43.21
C MET A 1 -5.45 36.75 42.46
N TRP A 2 -6.74 36.44 42.57
CA TRP A 2 -7.38 35.37 41.81
C TRP A 2 -7.48 35.77 40.35
N ILE A 3 -7.22 34.86 39.42
CA ILE A 3 -8.08 34.61 38.25
C ILE A 3 -7.95 33.14 37.88
N SER A 4 -9.10 32.50 37.96
CA SER A 4 -9.44 31.18 37.45
C SER A 4 -9.86 31.32 36.00
N LEU A 5 -9.43 30.41 35.13
CA LEU A 5 -10.08 30.17 33.83
C LEU A 5 -10.21 28.65 33.63
N LYS A 6 -11.45 28.19 33.77
CA LYS A 6 -11.99 26.86 33.44
C LYS A 6 -11.69 26.54 31.97
N ARG A 7 -11.18 25.35 31.65
CA ARG A 7 -11.92 24.14 31.20
C ARG A 7 -13.04 24.41 30.18
N ASP A 8 -12.85 23.88 28.98
CA ASP A 8 -13.90 23.22 28.18
C ASP A 8 -13.28 22.02 27.44
N VAL A 9 -13.59 20.81 27.92
CA VAL A 9 -13.39 19.56 27.18
C VAL A 9 -14.77 18.94 27.05
N HIS A 10 -15.31 18.94 25.84
CA HIS A 10 -16.56 18.25 25.51
C HIS A 10 -16.33 16.74 25.57
N LEU A 11 -16.87 16.10 26.61
CA LEU A 11 -17.05 14.65 26.67
C LEU A 11 -18.31 14.30 25.88
N TYR A 12 -18.15 13.63 24.75
CA TYR A 12 -19.26 12.92 24.10
C TYR A 12 -19.51 11.61 24.86
N ASN A 13 -20.71 11.50 25.46
CA ASN A 13 -21.22 10.28 26.05
C ASN A 13 -21.57 9.27 24.94
N PHE A 14 -20.90 8.12 24.94
CA PHE A 14 -21.45 6.90 24.35
C PHE A 14 -21.92 5.99 25.48
N ALA A 15 -23.22 5.77 25.56
CA ALA A 15 -23.81 4.74 26.41
C ALA A 15 -23.50 3.36 25.82
N CYS A 16 -23.06 2.42 26.65
CA CYS A 16 -23.09 1.00 26.28
C CYS A 16 -23.53 0.12 27.45
N ILE A 17 -24.34 -0.85 27.07
CA ILE A 17 -24.98 -1.89 27.87
C ILE A 17 -23.95 -2.99 28.17
N ASN A 18 -24.10 -3.62 29.35
CA ASN A 18 -23.30 -4.72 29.93
C ASN A 18 -22.10 -4.28 30.77
N GLY A 19 -22.38 -4.00 32.04
CA GLY A 19 -21.39 -3.69 33.06
C GLY A 19 -20.56 -4.90 33.45
N THR A 20 -19.25 -4.80 33.29
CA THR A 20 -18.23 -5.48 34.11
C THR A 20 -16.81 -4.92 33.87
N GLU A 21 -16.53 -4.27 32.73
CA GLU A 21 -15.15 -3.80 32.42
C GLU A 21 -14.76 -2.43 33.02
N ILE A 22 -15.73 -1.59 33.42
CA ILE A 22 -15.44 -0.22 33.88
C ILE A 22 -14.82 -0.17 35.30
N GLN A 23 -14.97 -1.22 36.13
CA GLN A 23 -14.43 -1.18 37.49
C GLN A 23 -12.90 -1.29 37.54
N LEU A 24 -12.29 -2.01 36.59
CA LEU A 24 -10.83 -2.09 36.51
C LEU A 24 -10.21 -0.79 35.99
N PHE A 25 -10.85 -0.14 35.01
CA PHE A 25 -10.33 1.10 34.43
C PHE A 25 -10.40 2.29 35.42
N ASN A 26 -11.48 2.38 36.20
CA ASN A 26 -11.60 3.42 37.24
C ASN A 26 -10.62 3.24 38.40
N PHE A 27 -10.16 2.01 38.68
CA PHE A 27 -9.13 1.76 39.69
C PHE A 27 -7.75 2.28 39.22
N PHE A 28 -7.40 2.03 37.95
CA PHE A 28 -6.12 2.47 37.38
C PHE A 28 -6.01 3.98 37.16
N VAL A 29 -7.11 4.64 36.77
CA VAL A 29 -7.12 6.11 36.61
C VAL A 29 -7.06 6.82 37.96
N LYS A 30 -7.70 6.28 39.02
CA LYS A 30 -7.59 6.84 40.38
C LYS A 30 -6.20 6.66 40.98
N LEU A 31 -5.53 5.54 40.73
CA LEU A 31 -4.19 5.28 41.25
C LEU A 31 -3.13 6.17 40.56
N SER A 32 -3.30 6.45 39.27
CA SER A 32 -2.40 7.33 38.50
C SER A 32 -2.50 8.81 38.88
N LEU A 33 -3.59 9.23 39.54
CA LEU A 33 -3.78 10.60 40.03
C LEU A 33 -3.29 10.81 41.48
N LEU A 34 -2.96 9.73 42.21
CA LEU A 34 -2.51 9.79 43.61
C LEU A 34 -0.98 9.66 43.77
N ILE A 35 -0.27 9.20 42.74
CA ILE A 35 1.18 8.98 42.80
C ILE A 35 1.82 9.85 41.70
N GLY A 36 2.31 11.03 42.09
CA GLY A 36 3.00 11.95 41.19
C GLY A 36 4.28 11.35 40.58
N PRO A 37 4.87 12.00 39.56
CA PRO A 37 5.90 11.39 38.73
C PRO A 37 7.25 11.42 39.44
N ARG A 38 7.51 10.40 40.27
CA ARG A 38 8.84 9.92 40.72
C ARG A 38 8.65 8.72 41.65
N ALA A 39 8.55 7.51 41.09
CA ALA A 39 8.77 6.27 41.83
C ALA A 39 9.21 5.13 40.89
N CYS A 40 10.19 4.36 41.37
CA CYS A 40 10.94 3.30 40.71
C CYS A 40 10.08 2.10 40.27
N TRP A 41 10.24 1.64 39.03
CA TRP A 41 9.57 0.45 38.47
C TRP A 41 10.31 -0.88 38.76
N SER A 42 10.82 -1.09 39.98
CA SER A 42 11.58 -2.30 40.33
C SER A 42 10.90 -3.26 41.32
N TRP A 43 9.60 -3.10 41.60
CA TRP A 43 8.87 -3.92 42.59
C TRP A 43 7.47 -4.41 42.15
N LEU A 44 7.32 -4.80 40.88
CA LEU A 44 6.06 -5.38 40.37
C LEU A 44 6.27 -6.62 39.47
N PHE A 45 7.29 -7.42 39.76
CA PHE A 45 7.45 -8.78 39.21
C PHE A 45 7.92 -9.74 40.30
N SER A 46 7.07 -10.01 41.28
CA SER A 46 7.23 -11.14 42.22
C SER A 46 5.94 -11.38 42.99
N GLU A 47 4.91 -11.84 42.28
CA GLU A 47 3.78 -12.64 42.80
C GLU A 47 2.75 -12.85 41.69
N MET A 48 3.01 -13.77 40.76
CA MET A 48 2.00 -14.57 40.04
C MET A 48 2.66 -15.82 39.42
N ALA A 49 3.57 -16.45 40.16
CA ALA A 49 4.07 -17.78 39.88
C ALA A 49 3.28 -18.79 40.75
N ALA A 50 2.03 -19.05 40.38
CA ALA A 50 1.29 -20.24 40.79
C ALA A 50 -0.05 -20.27 40.04
N ILE A 51 -0.18 -21.15 39.05
CA ILE A 51 -1.33 -22.02 38.76
C ILE A 51 -1.08 -22.67 37.38
N ARG A 52 -0.75 -23.95 37.42
CA ARG A 52 -0.99 -25.00 36.41
C ARG A 52 -0.80 -26.35 37.12
N PRO A 53 -1.30 -27.51 36.62
CA PRO A 53 -2.19 -27.74 35.47
C PRO A 53 -3.29 -28.80 35.74
N THR A 54 -4.25 -28.98 34.82
CA THR A 54 -4.67 -30.34 34.41
C THR A 54 -4.91 -30.42 32.90
N LEU A 55 -4.31 -31.46 32.33
CA LEU A 55 -4.38 -31.93 30.95
C LEU A 55 -5.73 -32.61 30.66
N ILE A 56 -6.32 -32.39 29.48
CA ILE A 56 -6.90 -33.49 28.67
C ILE A 56 -6.58 -33.24 27.19
N HIS A 57 -5.86 -34.20 26.62
CA HIS A 57 -5.55 -34.41 25.21
C HIS A 57 -6.75 -35.07 24.52
N LYS A 58 -7.13 -34.65 23.30
CA LYS A 58 -7.63 -35.49 22.19
C LYS A 58 -8.06 -34.64 20.97
N ASN A 59 -7.29 -34.74 19.89
CA ASN A 59 -7.83 -34.82 18.51
C ASN A 59 -8.54 -36.19 18.36
N PRO A 60 -9.55 -36.43 17.49
CA PRO A 60 -9.47 -36.19 16.03
C PRO A 60 -10.83 -35.91 15.31
N PHE A 61 -10.76 -35.71 13.98
CA PHE A 61 -11.77 -35.97 12.94
C PHE A 61 -13.21 -36.31 13.36
N LEU A 62 -14.19 -35.53 12.88
CA LEU A 62 -15.54 -36.02 12.60
C LEU A 62 -16.16 -35.30 11.40
N VAL A 63 -16.28 -36.08 10.33
CA VAL A 63 -17.20 -35.92 9.20
C VAL A 63 -18.63 -35.88 9.76
N SER A 64 -19.44 -34.88 9.37
CA SER A 64 -20.89 -34.99 9.46
C SER A 64 -21.48 -35.03 8.05
N SER A 65 -21.70 -36.26 7.61
CA SER A 65 -22.66 -36.63 6.58
C SER A 65 -24.06 -36.20 7.02
N PHE A 66 -24.71 -35.31 6.26
CA PHE A 66 -26.16 -35.16 6.26
C PHE A 66 -26.72 -35.78 4.98
N SER A 67 -27.21 -37.00 5.12
CA SER A 67 -28.11 -37.65 4.17
C SER A 67 -29.55 -37.27 4.53
N VAL A 68 -30.20 -36.46 3.69
CA VAL A 68 -31.66 -36.32 3.67
C VAL A 68 -32.17 -37.19 2.52
N GLY A 69 -33.07 -38.10 2.90
CA GLY A 69 -33.60 -39.16 2.05
C GLY A 69 -34.35 -38.65 0.83
N THR A 70 -34.17 -39.40 -0.24
CA THR A 70 -35.00 -39.40 -1.44
C THR A 70 -36.43 -39.85 -1.09
N ASN A 71 -37.41 -39.04 -1.48
CA ASN A 71 -38.71 -39.55 -1.89
C ASN A 71 -39.11 -38.84 -3.18
N SER A 72 -39.14 -39.63 -4.25
CA SER A 72 -39.69 -39.27 -5.55
C SER A 72 -41.21 -39.30 -5.50
N LEU A 73 -41.85 -38.24 -5.99
CA LEU A 73 -43.23 -38.31 -6.49
C LEU A 73 -43.40 -37.24 -7.57
N SER A 74 -43.61 -37.70 -8.80
CA SER A 74 -44.00 -36.89 -9.95
C SER A 74 -45.51 -36.66 -9.95
N MET A 75 -45.98 -35.43 -10.19
CA MET A 75 -47.20 -35.14 -10.94
C MET A 75 -47.13 -33.74 -11.59
N LYS A 76 -47.85 -33.60 -12.70
CA LYS A 76 -47.80 -32.59 -13.78
C LYS A 76 -48.72 -31.37 -13.55
N GLU A 77 -48.46 -30.32 -14.36
CA GLU A 77 -49.39 -29.26 -14.90
C GLU A 77 -50.02 -28.30 -13.86
N GLU A 78 -50.31 -27.00 -14.04
CA GLU A 78 -50.46 -26.04 -15.16
C GLU A 78 -50.53 -24.59 -14.56
N ILE A 79 -50.06 -23.57 -15.32
CA ILE A 79 -50.51 -22.16 -15.54
C ILE A 79 -51.03 -21.29 -14.36
N ASP A 80 -50.50 -20.06 -14.17
CA ASP A 80 -51.23 -18.79 -14.47
C ASP A 80 -50.38 -17.50 -14.39
N GLU A 81 -50.55 -16.64 -15.41
CA GLU A 81 -50.10 -15.25 -15.51
C GLU A 81 -51.22 -14.32 -15.01
N ASN A 82 -50.87 -13.14 -14.46
CA ASN A 82 -51.65 -11.88 -14.43
C ASN A 82 -50.92 -10.90 -13.47
N HIS A 83 -50.74 -9.59 -13.67
CA HIS A 83 -51.33 -8.61 -14.60
C HIS A 83 -50.56 -7.26 -14.50
N MET A 84 -50.39 -6.55 -15.64
CA MET A 84 -50.69 -5.10 -15.92
C MET A 84 -49.96 -3.95 -15.15
N GLU A 85 -49.51 -2.80 -15.70
CA GLU A 85 -49.80 -2.00 -16.92
C GLU A 85 -48.60 -1.09 -17.33
N VAL A 86 -48.56 -0.72 -18.61
CA VAL A 86 -47.77 0.36 -19.23
C VAL A 86 -48.75 1.38 -19.86
N PRO A 87 -48.47 2.71 -19.86
CA PRO A 87 -49.11 3.62 -20.80
C PRO A 87 -48.27 3.87 -22.06
N SER A 88 -48.94 3.65 -23.20
CA SER A 88 -48.61 3.98 -24.61
C SER A 88 -48.50 5.52 -24.86
N ASN A 89 -48.07 6.12 -25.99
CA ASN A 89 -47.64 5.70 -27.33
C ASN A 89 -47.09 6.92 -28.13
N ARG A 90 -46.42 6.65 -29.27
CA ARG A 90 -46.15 7.48 -30.48
C ARG A 90 -45.04 8.55 -30.38
N TYR A 91 -44.11 8.71 -31.35
CA TYR A 91 -44.28 8.83 -32.81
C TYR A 91 -43.08 8.29 -33.64
N HIS A 92 -43.42 7.60 -34.74
CA HIS A 92 -42.87 7.58 -36.11
C HIS A 92 -41.41 7.20 -36.46
N GLU A 93 -41.37 6.19 -37.33
CA GLU A 93 -40.32 5.68 -38.21
C GLU A 93 -40.05 6.62 -39.41
N LEU A 94 -38.78 6.66 -39.87
CA LEU A 94 -38.37 6.96 -41.25
C LEU A 94 -36.89 6.54 -41.45
N GLU A 95 -36.67 5.58 -42.35
CA GLU A 95 -35.36 5.26 -42.95
C GLU A 95 -34.92 6.35 -43.95
N VAL A 96 -33.61 6.47 -44.23
CA VAL A 96 -32.99 6.53 -45.59
C VAL A 96 -31.47 6.84 -45.51
N SER A 97 -30.69 5.84 -45.94
CA SER A 97 -29.57 5.83 -46.91
C SER A 97 -28.58 7.01 -47.15
N ARG A 98 -27.31 6.61 -47.37
CA ARG A 98 -26.21 7.14 -48.24
C ARG A 98 -25.09 8.03 -47.66
N ASN A 99 -23.89 7.42 -47.63
CA ASN A 99 -22.57 7.85 -48.11
C ASN A 99 -22.21 9.35 -48.18
N SER A 100 -21.05 9.71 -47.60
CA SER A 100 -19.92 10.30 -48.36
C SER A 100 -18.64 10.48 -47.52
N LEU A 101 -17.52 10.12 -48.15
CA LEU A 101 -16.14 10.42 -47.78
C LEU A 101 -15.87 11.93 -47.57
N GLY A 102 -14.84 12.28 -46.80
CA GLY A 102 -14.17 13.57 -46.96
C GLY A 102 -13.30 14.04 -45.80
N LEU A 103 -11.99 13.91 -45.98
CA LEU A 103 -10.91 14.51 -45.18
C LEU A 103 -11.10 16.02 -44.96
N ALA A 104 -10.90 16.50 -43.73
CA ALA A 104 -10.35 17.83 -43.49
C ALA A 104 -9.61 17.86 -42.15
N GLN A 105 -8.32 18.12 -42.29
CA GLN A 105 -7.28 18.26 -41.30
C GLN A 105 -7.41 19.63 -40.61
N GLU A 106 -7.55 19.70 -39.29
CA GLU A 106 -7.31 20.95 -38.56
C GLU A 106 -6.47 20.73 -37.30
N ARG A 107 -5.20 21.05 -37.49
CA ARG A 107 -4.21 21.38 -36.47
C ARG A 107 -4.45 22.85 -36.10
N SER A 108 -5.11 23.14 -34.98
CA SER A 108 -4.92 24.45 -34.32
C SER A 108 -5.42 24.48 -32.89
N SER A 109 -4.57 25.05 -32.03
CA SER A 109 -4.92 25.68 -30.77
C SER A 109 -5.02 24.79 -29.52
N TRP A 110 -3.86 24.21 -29.15
CA TRP A 110 -3.57 23.88 -27.75
C TRP A 110 -3.24 25.17 -26.99
N MET A 111 -4.25 25.97 -26.69
CA MET A 111 -4.27 26.94 -25.59
C MET A 111 -5.72 27.38 -25.39
N GLY A 112 -6.30 26.98 -24.27
CA GLY A 112 -7.68 27.25 -23.94
C GLY A 112 -8.08 26.45 -22.72
N VAL A 113 -7.68 26.95 -21.54
CA VAL A 113 -8.28 26.54 -20.27
C VAL A 113 -9.80 26.75 -20.40
N LYS A 114 -10.54 25.65 -20.51
CA LYS A 114 -12.00 25.64 -20.40
C LYS A 114 -12.39 24.76 -19.23
N ASN A 115 -12.33 25.35 -18.04
CA ASN A 115 -13.15 24.91 -16.92
C ASN A 115 -14.51 25.57 -17.05
N VAL A 116 -15.55 24.74 -17.09
CA VAL A 116 -17.00 24.89 -16.75
C VAL A 116 -17.85 24.09 -17.77
N ALA A 117 -17.48 22.82 -18.01
CA ALA A 117 -18.35 21.82 -18.67
C ALA A 117 -18.25 20.43 -18.00
N GLN A 118 -17.43 20.28 -16.94
CA GLN A 118 -16.91 19.00 -16.46
C GLN A 118 -17.87 18.15 -15.61
N VAL A 119 -19.04 18.66 -15.20
CA VAL A 119 -19.92 17.89 -14.30
C VAL A 119 -20.89 16.96 -15.04
N LYS A 120 -21.18 17.19 -16.32
CA LYS A 120 -22.03 16.30 -17.14
C LYS A 120 -21.30 15.08 -17.72
N ASP A 121 -19.99 14.97 -17.48
CA ASP A 121 -19.13 13.94 -18.07
C ASP A 121 -18.54 12.96 -17.03
N ALA A 122 -18.76 13.22 -15.74
CA ALA A 122 -18.31 12.32 -14.66
C ALA A 122 -19.00 10.95 -14.77
N ASP A 123 -20.30 10.94 -15.09
CA ASP A 123 -21.07 9.70 -15.27
C ASP A 123 -20.50 8.85 -16.41
N LYS A 124 -20.04 9.47 -17.51
CA LYS A 124 -19.43 8.74 -18.64
C LYS A 124 -18.10 8.09 -18.25
N VAL A 125 -17.29 8.73 -17.41
CA VAL A 125 -16.03 8.15 -16.92
C VAL A 125 -16.30 6.90 -16.07
N PHE A 126 -17.33 6.92 -15.23
CA PHE A 126 -17.73 5.74 -14.46
C PHE A 126 -18.38 4.66 -15.33
N ASP A 127 -19.08 5.02 -16.40
CA ASP A 127 -19.58 4.05 -17.39
C ASP A 127 -18.43 3.32 -18.09
N GLU A 128 -17.37 4.03 -18.50
CA GLU A 128 -16.18 3.38 -19.03
C GLU A 128 -15.53 2.44 -18.01
N MET A 129 -15.44 2.86 -16.74
CA MET A 129 -14.91 2.02 -15.67
C MET A 129 -15.75 0.77 -15.45
N LYS A 130 -17.08 0.89 -15.49
CA LYS A 130 -18.02 -0.23 -15.45
C LYS A 130 -17.78 -1.18 -16.61
N MET A 131 -17.62 -0.68 -17.83
CA MET A 131 -17.34 -1.51 -19.00
C MET A 131 -15.98 -2.23 -18.88
N ARG A 132 -14.95 -1.57 -18.34
CA ARG A 132 -13.65 -2.21 -18.04
C ARG A 132 -13.79 -3.33 -17.01
N PHE A 133 -14.57 -3.12 -15.94
CA PHE A 133 -14.84 -4.16 -14.94
C PHE A 133 -15.62 -5.34 -15.53
N LEU A 134 -16.66 -5.09 -16.33
CA LEU A 134 -17.41 -6.16 -16.99
C LEU A 134 -16.53 -6.97 -17.95
N SER A 135 -15.62 -6.30 -18.66
CA SER A 135 -14.60 -6.97 -19.49
C SER A 135 -13.66 -7.82 -18.64
N PHE A 136 -13.15 -7.31 -17.51
CA PHE A 136 -12.34 -8.09 -16.57
C PHE A 136 -13.10 -9.32 -16.05
N LYS A 137 -14.37 -9.15 -15.64
CA LYS A 137 -15.20 -10.25 -15.17
C LYS A 137 -15.31 -11.34 -16.24
N LYS A 138 -15.61 -10.96 -17.48
CA LYS A 138 -15.78 -11.91 -18.58
C LYS A 138 -14.48 -12.60 -18.98
N HIS A 139 -13.41 -11.83 -19.18
CA HIS A 139 -12.20 -12.29 -19.86
C HIS A 139 -11.02 -12.62 -18.95
N LYS A 140 -11.14 -12.38 -17.65
CA LYS A 140 -10.09 -12.73 -16.67
C LYS A 140 -10.66 -13.58 -15.55
N TYR A 141 -11.74 -13.12 -14.91
CA TYR A 141 -12.33 -13.81 -13.77
C TYR A 141 -13.01 -15.12 -14.18
N LEU A 142 -13.98 -15.08 -15.10
CA LEU A 142 -14.74 -16.28 -15.51
C LEU A 142 -13.88 -17.28 -16.28
N GLU A 143 -12.91 -16.83 -17.07
CA GLU A 143 -11.96 -17.70 -17.78
C GLU A 143 -10.98 -18.42 -16.84
N ASN A 144 -10.74 -17.89 -15.62
CA ASN A 144 -9.85 -18.49 -14.61
C ASN A 144 -10.58 -18.66 -13.26
N LEU A 145 -11.83 -19.12 -13.30
CA LEU A 145 -12.72 -19.12 -12.14
C LEU A 145 -12.13 -19.88 -10.92
N GLU A 146 -11.53 -21.04 -11.16
CA GLU A 146 -10.90 -21.86 -10.10
C GLU A 146 -9.79 -21.10 -9.38
N HIS A 147 -8.94 -20.37 -10.11
CA HIS A 147 -7.89 -19.52 -9.53
C HIS A 147 -8.48 -18.45 -8.61
N PHE A 148 -9.51 -17.73 -9.08
CA PHE A 148 -10.13 -16.68 -8.27
C PHE A 148 -10.94 -17.22 -7.09
N GLN A 149 -11.49 -18.43 -7.19
CA GLN A 149 -12.12 -19.11 -6.05
C GLN A 149 -11.08 -19.47 -5.00
N ALA A 150 -9.92 -20.00 -5.40
CA ALA A 150 -8.82 -20.26 -4.48
C ALA A 150 -8.32 -18.96 -3.79
N LEU A 151 -8.21 -17.87 -4.54
CA LEU A 151 -7.84 -16.56 -3.99
C LEU A 151 -8.88 -15.97 -3.02
N ALA A 152 -10.16 -16.33 -3.18
CA ALA A 152 -11.22 -15.88 -2.27
C ALA A 152 -11.09 -16.52 -0.88
N GLU A 153 -10.54 -17.73 -0.80
CA GLU A 153 -10.28 -18.43 0.46
C GLU A 153 -9.00 -17.94 1.14
N LEU A 154 -7.92 -17.75 0.38
CA LEU A 154 -6.63 -17.35 0.92
C LEU A 154 -5.75 -16.60 -0.07
N GLN A 155 -5.04 -15.59 0.41
CA GLN A 155 -3.88 -15.01 -0.28
C GLN A 155 -2.57 -15.58 0.29
N ALA A 156 -1.62 -15.92 -0.59
CA ALA A 156 -0.27 -16.36 -0.22
C ALA A 156 0.79 -15.77 -1.18
N PRO A 157 0.90 -14.44 -1.28
CA PRO A 157 1.83 -13.79 -2.20
C PRO A 157 3.29 -14.11 -1.85
N LYS A 158 4.12 -14.29 -2.88
CA LYS A 158 5.56 -14.51 -2.72
C LYS A 158 6.36 -13.22 -2.69
N PHE A 159 5.78 -12.14 -3.21
CA PHE A 159 6.39 -10.82 -3.27
C PHE A 159 5.63 -9.83 -2.39
N MET A 160 6.36 -9.00 -1.67
CA MET A 160 5.94 -7.65 -1.34
C MET A 160 6.56 -6.68 -2.33
N VAL A 161 5.76 -5.81 -2.93
CA VAL A 161 6.22 -4.80 -3.88
C VAL A 161 5.94 -3.41 -3.35
N ILE A 162 6.96 -2.57 -3.27
CA ILE A 162 6.86 -1.17 -2.87
C ILE A 162 7.20 -0.34 -4.10
N SER A 163 6.23 0.42 -4.61
CA SER A 163 6.38 1.19 -5.85
C SER A 163 5.81 2.60 -5.72
N CYS A 164 6.07 3.45 -6.71
CA CYS A 164 5.58 4.82 -6.67
C CYS A 164 4.08 4.87 -6.97
N VAL A 165 3.36 5.84 -6.40
CA VAL A 165 1.96 6.15 -6.75
C VAL A 165 1.79 6.72 -8.16
N ASP A 166 2.89 7.02 -8.86
CA ASP A 166 2.89 7.53 -10.23
C ASP A 166 2.02 6.66 -11.16
N SER A 167 1.09 7.30 -11.88
CA SER A 167 0.09 6.59 -12.68
C SER A 167 0.69 5.80 -13.86
N ARG A 168 1.95 6.04 -14.21
CA ARG A 168 2.65 5.41 -15.36
C ARG A 168 3.31 4.08 -15.01
N VAL A 169 3.46 3.75 -13.72
CA VAL A 169 4.37 2.68 -13.26
C VAL A 169 3.69 1.64 -12.37
N CYS A 170 2.43 1.29 -12.68
CA CYS A 170 1.70 0.25 -11.96
C CYS A 170 2.48 -1.10 -12.02
N PRO A 171 2.96 -1.65 -10.90
CA PRO A 171 3.85 -2.83 -10.91
C PRO A 171 3.21 -4.06 -11.55
N SER A 172 1.91 -4.30 -11.35
CA SER A 172 1.20 -5.41 -11.98
C SER A 172 1.17 -5.28 -13.51
N ASN A 173 1.11 -4.06 -14.04
CA ASN A 173 1.12 -3.84 -15.48
C ASN A 173 2.53 -4.01 -16.07
N ILE A 174 3.55 -3.44 -15.41
CA ILE A 174 4.91 -3.40 -15.96
C ILE A 174 5.66 -4.74 -15.79
N LEU A 175 5.39 -5.48 -14.71
CA LEU A 175 6.05 -6.76 -14.39
C LEU A 175 5.13 -7.97 -14.56
N GLY A 176 3.87 -7.76 -14.94
CA GLY A 176 2.95 -8.86 -15.25
C GLY A 176 2.44 -9.65 -14.05
N PHE A 177 2.51 -9.11 -12.82
CA PHE A 177 1.96 -9.78 -11.64
C PHE A 177 0.47 -10.06 -11.79
N GLN A 178 0.11 -11.32 -11.58
CA GLN A 178 -1.27 -11.81 -11.50
C GLN A 178 -1.85 -11.60 -10.09
N PRO A 179 -3.19 -11.59 -9.96
CA PRO A 179 -3.84 -11.59 -8.65
C PRO A 179 -3.31 -12.72 -7.76
N GLY A 180 -2.91 -12.36 -6.54
CA GLY A 180 -2.34 -13.28 -5.56
C GLY A 180 -0.81 -13.35 -5.53
N GLU A 181 -0.09 -12.82 -6.51
CA GLU A 181 1.39 -12.97 -6.57
C GLU A 181 2.14 -11.92 -5.74
N ALA A 182 1.63 -10.69 -5.68
CA ALA A 182 2.30 -9.55 -5.06
C ALA A 182 1.40 -8.79 -4.08
N PHE A 183 1.85 -8.66 -2.83
CA PHE A 183 1.29 -7.74 -1.84
C PHE A 183 1.90 -6.35 -2.05
N THR A 184 1.11 -5.39 -2.50
CA THR A 184 1.66 -4.12 -3.04
C THR A 184 1.36 -2.92 -2.16
N VAL A 185 2.40 -2.12 -1.88
CA VAL A 185 2.29 -0.75 -1.34
C VAL A 185 2.68 0.24 -2.42
N ARG A 186 1.90 1.31 -2.57
CA ARG A 186 2.24 2.43 -3.44
C ARG A 186 2.25 3.72 -2.64
N ASN A 187 3.41 4.38 -2.57
CA ASN A 187 3.57 5.68 -1.89
C ASN A 187 4.35 6.68 -2.78
N VAL A 188 4.48 7.94 -2.37
CA VAL A 188 5.22 8.94 -3.15
C VAL A 188 6.71 8.58 -3.16
N ALA A 189 7.27 8.41 -4.35
CA ALA A 189 8.68 8.06 -4.57
C ALA A 189 9.13 6.72 -3.95
N ASN A 190 8.21 5.76 -3.74
CA ASN A 190 8.52 4.37 -3.33
C ASN A 190 9.48 4.27 -2.14
N ILE A 191 9.33 5.17 -1.17
CA ILE A 191 10.23 5.29 -0.03
C ILE A 191 9.84 4.27 1.04
N VAL A 192 10.85 3.61 1.61
CA VAL A 192 10.71 2.87 2.88
C VAL A 192 11.29 3.73 4.00
N PRO A 193 10.47 4.20 4.96
CA PRO A 193 10.99 4.90 6.13
C PRO A 193 11.80 3.96 7.03
N SER A 194 12.72 4.53 7.81
CA SER A 194 13.40 3.79 8.89
C SER A 194 12.38 3.33 9.94
N TRP A 195 12.64 2.21 10.59
CA TRP A 195 11.82 1.70 11.70
C TRP A 195 11.63 2.73 12.82
N GLU A 196 12.64 3.58 13.05
CA GLU A 196 12.67 4.58 14.13
C GLU A 196 11.76 5.79 13.88
N ASN A 197 11.30 6.01 12.64
CA ASN A 197 10.55 7.21 12.25
C ASN A 197 9.06 7.17 12.65
N GLY A 198 8.66 6.19 13.46
CA GLY A 198 7.28 5.99 13.89
C GLY A 198 6.41 5.28 12.85
N PRO A 199 5.13 5.03 13.17
CA PRO A 199 4.24 4.22 12.33
C PRO A 199 3.79 4.98 11.07
N THR A 200 3.87 4.30 9.94
CA THR A 200 3.30 4.68 8.65
C THR A 200 2.54 3.50 8.04
N GLU A 201 1.74 3.75 7.02
CA GLU A 201 1.07 2.71 6.23
C GLU A 201 2.09 1.72 5.64
N THR A 202 3.29 2.20 5.31
CA THR A 202 4.38 1.36 4.79
C THR A 202 4.90 0.41 5.86
N ASN A 203 5.08 0.86 7.12
CA ASN A 203 5.53 -0.01 8.22
C ASN A 203 4.51 -1.12 8.52
N ALA A 204 3.22 -0.75 8.60
CA ALA A 204 2.15 -1.71 8.89
C ALA A 204 2.01 -2.76 7.79
N ALA A 205 2.09 -2.34 6.52
CA ALA A 205 2.06 -3.26 5.38
C ALA A 205 3.29 -4.19 5.35
N LEU A 206 4.46 -3.65 5.70
CA LEU A 206 5.72 -4.38 5.83
C LEU A 206 5.61 -5.48 6.89
N GLU A 207 5.14 -5.12 8.09
CA GLU A 207 4.90 -6.07 9.17
C GLU A 207 3.91 -7.15 8.75
N PHE A 208 2.78 -6.78 8.16
CA PHE A 208 1.77 -7.75 7.72
C PHE A 208 2.31 -8.70 6.64
N ALA A 209 3.00 -8.17 5.61
CA ALA A 209 3.52 -8.98 4.52
C ALA A 209 4.54 -10.02 5.02
N VAL A 210 5.44 -9.62 5.92
CA VAL A 210 6.54 -10.49 6.35
C VAL A 210 6.15 -11.36 7.55
N ASN A 211 5.43 -10.81 8.53
CA ASN A 211 5.08 -11.53 9.75
C ASN A 211 3.76 -12.31 9.64
N THR A 212 2.83 -11.89 8.77
CA THR A 212 1.56 -12.60 8.58
C THR A 212 1.58 -13.41 7.28
N LEU A 213 1.83 -12.77 6.14
CA LEU A 213 1.78 -13.44 4.82
C LEU A 213 3.04 -14.24 4.49
N LYS A 214 4.13 -14.02 5.24
CA LYS A 214 5.41 -14.74 5.09
C LYS A 214 5.97 -14.63 3.66
N VAL A 215 5.87 -13.45 3.05
CA VAL A 215 6.48 -13.19 1.73
C VAL A 215 7.97 -13.57 1.75
N GLU A 216 8.47 -14.02 0.61
CA GLU A 216 9.85 -14.47 0.44
C GLU A 216 10.73 -13.38 -0.19
N ASN A 217 10.12 -12.39 -0.83
CA ASN A 217 10.82 -11.34 -1.55
C ASN A 217 10.21 -9.97 -1.25
N ILE A 218 11.04 -8.97 -0.93
CA ILE A 218 10.65 -7.55 -0.95
C ILE A 218 11.33 -6.88 -2.14
N LEU A 219 10.54 -6.26 -3.01
CA LEU A 219 11.03 -5.52 -4.19
C LEU A 219 10.63 -4.05 -4.09
N VAL A 220 11.62 -3.16 -3.97
CA VAL A 220 11.42 -1.70 -4.02
C VAL A 220 11.71 -1.21 -5.43
N ILE A 221 10.70 -0.64 -6.09
CA ILE A 221 10.77 -0.22 -7.50
C ILE A 221 10.73 1.31 -7.58
N GLY A 222 11.85 1.92 -7.93
CA GLY A 222 11.91 3.30 -8.41
C GLY A 222 11.74 3.39 -9.91
N HIS A 223 11.67 4.61 -10.43
CA HIS A 223 11.44 4.84 -11.84
C HIS A 223 12.03 6.15 -12.34
N SER A 224 12.20 6.26 -13.66
CA SER A 224 12.63 7.49 -14.32
C SER A 224 11.65 8.65 -14.14
N SER A 225 12.17 9.88 -14.07
CA SER A 225 11.38 11.12 -14.00
C SER A 225 10.35 11.10 -12.87
N CYS A 226 10.78 10.70 -11.67
CA CYS A 226 9.95 10.65 -10.49
C CYS A 226 9.73 12.05 -9.89
N ALA A 227 8.49 12.54 -9.95
CA ALA A 227 8.14 13.87 -9.45
C ALA A 227 8.40 14.04 -7.94
N GLY A 228 8.26 12.97 -7.14
CA GLY A 228 8.59 13.00 -5.72
C GLY A 228 10.09 13.23 -5.48
N ILE A 229 10.95 12.52 -6.21
CA ILE A 229 12.41 12.72 -6.16
C ILE A 229 12.81 14.09 -6.69
N GLN A 230 12.20 14.54 -7.79
CA GLN A 230 12.43 15.88 -8.32
C GLN A 230 12.09 16.95 -7.28
N SER A 231 10.95 16.81 -6.59
CA SER A 231 10.54 17.69 -5.50
C SER A 231 11.58 17.69 -4.36
N LEU A 232 12.04 16.51 -3.92
CA LEU A 232 13.10 16.39 -2.93
C LEU A 232 14.41 17.09 -3.34
N MET A 233 14.84 16.90 -4.59
CA MET A 233 16.07 17.50 -5.12
C MET A 233 15.98 19.03 -5.19
N SER A 234 14.78 19.57 -5.45
CA SER A 234 14.51 21.01 -5.46
C SER A 234 14.37 21.65 -4.08
N MET A 235 14.21 20.87 -3.00
CA MET A 235 14.17 21.43 -1.64
C MET A 235 15.51 22.09 -1.30
N GLU A 236 15.50 23.08 -0.40
CA GLU A 236 16.74 23.63 0.16
C GLU A 236 17.41 22.61 1.09
N ASP A 237 18.74 22.64 1.18
CA ASP A 237 19.49 21.68 2.02
C ASP A 237 19.42 22.08 3.51
N ASP A 238 19.39 23.40 3.75
CA ASP A 238 19.40 24.06 5.05
C ASP A 238 18.01 24.56 5.47
N ALA A 239 16.94 23.96 4.94
CA ALA A 239 15.60 24.20 5.44
C ALA A 239 15.52 23.74 6.92
N THR A 240 15.97 24.61 7.81
CA THR A 240 15.40 24.79 9.13
C THR A 240 13.90 24.91 8.90
N ASP A 241 13.11 24.30 9.78
CA ASP A 241 11.67 24.06 9.70
C ASP A 241 10.80 25.36 9.63
N SER A 242 11.39 26.48 9.20
CA SER A 242 10.98 27.86 9.42
C SER A 242 10.53 28.60 8.16
N SER A 243 10.68 28.05 6.95
CA SER A 243 9.96 28.62 5.80
C SER A 243 8.49 28.25 5.95
N LEU A 244 7.64 29.24 6.28
CA LEU A 244 6.19 29.12 6.54
C LEU A 244 5.42 28.32 5.47
N PHE A 245 5.96 28.22 4.25
CA PHE A 245 5.42 27.46 3.13
C PHE A 245 5.60 25.93 3.25
N CYS A 246 6.58 25.43 4.01
CA CYS A 246 6.94 24.01 4.08
C CYS A 246 6.36 23.28 5.30
N TYR A 247 6.11 23.99 6.41
CA TYR A 247 5.66 23.42 7.68
C TYR A 247 4.30 22.66 7.59
N GLY A 248 3.48 22.97 6.59
CA GLY A 248 2.17 22.34 6.35
C GLY A 248 2.15 21.22 5.30
N SER A 249 3.24 20.98 4.56
CA SER A 249 3.22 20.05 3.43
C SER A 249 3.50 18.61 3.84
N PHE A 250 2.49 17.73 3.69
CA PHE A 250 2.67 16.29 3.86
C PHE A 250 3.73 15.71 2.92
N VAL A 251 3.83 16.24 1.68
CA VAL A 251 4.85 15.80 0.72
C VAL A 251 6.25 16.16 1.20
N HIS A 252 6.46 17.38 1.71
CA HIS A 252 7.76 17.79 2.21
C HIS A 252 8.20 16.93 3.41
N LYS A 253 7.30 16.76 4.39
CA LYS A 253 7.53 15.89 5.56
C LYS A 253 7.79 14.44 5.16
N TRP A 254 7.04 13.92 4.19
CA TRP A 254 7.24 12.57 3.67
C TRP A 254 8.60 12.42 2.99
N MET A 255 8.96 13.34 2.09
CA MET A 255 10.22 13.28 1.36
C MET A 255 11.46 13.45 2.24
N ALA A 256 11.32 14.01 3.46
CA ALA A 256 12.41 14.07 4.44
C ALA A 256 12.98 12.67 4.78
N ASN A 257 12.17 11.60 4.67
CA ASN A 257 12.63 10.21 4.81
C ASN A 257 13.72 9.81 3.78
N ALA A 258 13.83 10.54 2.67
CA ALA A 258 14.83 10.31 1.62
C ALA A 258 15.94 11.39 1.59
N LYS A 259 16.04 12.27 2.60
CA LYS A 259 17.06 13.35 2.64
C LYS A 259 18.48 12.82 2.47
N VAL A 260 18.80 11.68 3.06
CA VAL A 260 20.14 11.05 2.93
C VAL A 260 20.43 10.67 1.48
N ALA A 261 19.45 10.19 0.73
CA ALA A 261 19.62 9.84 -0.69
C ALA A 261 19.92 11.09 -1.53
N LYS A 262 19.23 12.20 -1.27
CA LYS A 262 19.52 13.49 -1.89
C LYS A 262 20.95 13.95 -1.64
N LEU A 263 21.41 13.91 -0.39
CA LEU A 263 22.78 14.33 -0.05
C LEU A 263 23.83 13.48 -0.76
N ARG A 264 23.65 12.15 -0.81
CA ARG A 264 24.53 11.23 -1.53
C ARG A 264 24.50 11.48 -3.05
N ALA A 265 23.32 11.66 -3.63
CA ALA A 265 23.18 11.95 -5.04
C ALA A 265 23.83 13.28 -5.41
N LYS A 266 23.64 14.34 -4.62
CA LYS A 266 24.33 15.62 -4.81
C LYS A 266 25.85 15.46 -4.72
N ALA A 267 26.36 14.72 -3.73
CA ALA A 267 27.79 14.49 -3.60
C ALA A 267 28.38 13.73 -4.81
N ALA A 268 27.70 12.69 -5.29
CA ALA A 268 28.16 11.87 -6.41
C ALA A 268 27.99 12.53 -7.80
N ALA A 269 26.93 13.33 -7.96
CA ALA A 269 26.51 13.89 -9.25
C ALA A 269 26.51 15.43 -9.31
N ALA A 270 27.21 16.12 -8.39
CA ALA A 270 27.26 17.59 -8.34
C ALA A 270 27.64 18.25 -9.66
N HIS A 271 28.47 17.58 -10.47
CA HIS A 271 28.97 18.06 -11.75
C HIS A 271 27.98 17.86 -12.91
N LEU A 272 26.90 17.11 -12.70
CA LEU A 272 25.88 16.81 -13.70
C LEU A 272 24.73 17.82 -13.65
N ASN A 273 23.92 17.86 -14.71
CA ASN A 273 22.73 18.72 -14.73
C ASN A 273 21.66 18.21 -13.74
N PHE A 274 20.66 19.05 -13.47
CA PHE A 274 19.62 18.76 -12.47
C PHE A 274 18.85 17.46 -12.74
N ASP A 275 18.49 17.17 -13.99
CA ASP A 275 17.76 15.95 -14.34
C ASP A 275 18.63 14.69 -14.14
N GLN A 276 19.92 14.78 -14.46
CA GLN A 276 20.89 13.70 -14.19
C GLN A 276 21.12 13.49 -12.69
N GLN A 277 21.15 14.57 -11.90
CA GLN A 277 21.18 14.48 -10.44
C GLN A 277 19.92 13.80 -9.89
N CYS A 278 18.74 14.14 -10.42
CA CYS A 278 17.48 13.48 -10.08
C CYS A 278 17.54 11.99 -10.40
N LYS A 279 18.02 11.61 -11.60
CA LYS A 279 18.20 10.19 -11.99
C LYS A 279 19.12 9.44 -11.03
N HIS A 280 20.19 10.07 -10.56
CA HIS A 280 21.06 9.50 -9.52
C HIS A 280 20.30 9.32 -8.19
N CYS A 281 19.54 10.34 -7.78
CA CYS A 281 18.77 10.31 -6.55
C CYS A 281 17.63 9.28 -6.57
N GLU A 282 17.03 9.01 -7.74
CA GLU A 282 16.02 7.97 -7.90
C GLU A 282 16.59 6.58 -7.57
N LYS A 283 17.83 6.30 -8.00
CA LYS A 283 18.50 5.03 -7.67
C LYS A 283 18.95 5.01 -6.21
N GLU A 284 19.46 6.12 -5.70
CA GLU A 284 19.91 6.17 -4.30
C GLU A 284 18.78 6.16 -3.27
N SER A 285 17.58 6.62 -3.63
CA SER A 285 16.41 6.47 -2.75
C SER A 285 15.98 5.02 -2.61
N ILE A 286 16.13 4.21 -3.66
CA ILE A 286 15.91 2.75 -3.61
C ILE A 286 16.94 2.14 -2.66
N ASN A 287 18.24 2.42 -2.84
CA ASN A 287 19.30 1.86 -2.00
C ASN A 287 19.14 2.27 -0.52
N LEU A 288 18.78 3.52 -0.26
CA LEU A 288 18.44 3.97 1.09
C LEU A 288 17.25 3.20 1.66
N SER A 289 16.20 2.97 0.85
CA SER A 289 15.04 2.17 1.26
C SER A 289 15.43 0.72 1.57
N LEU A 290 16.33 0.11 0.78
CA LEU A 290 16.86 -1.23 1.08
C LEU A 290 17.68 -1.24 2.38
N LYS A 291 18.47 -0.20 2.64
CA LYS A 291 19.19 -0.04 3.93
C LYS A 291 18.20 0.10 5.09
N ASN A 292 17.14 0.89 4.91
CA ASN A 292 16.10 1.09 5.91
C ASN A 292 15.35 -0.20 6.24
N LEU A 293 15.11 -1.10 5.27
CA LEU A 293 14.51 -2.41 5.53
C LEU A 293 15.30 -3.25 6.54
N MET A 294 16.63 -3.07 6.62
CA MET A 294 17.46 -3.77 7.61
C MET A 294 17.29 -3.23 9.04
N THR A 295 16.68 -2.05 9.21
CA THR A 295 16.41 -1.48 10.54
C THR A 295 15.23 -2.17 11.26
N TYR A 296 14.47 -3.00 10.54
CA TYR A 296 13.33 -3.74 11.06
C TYR A 296 13.83 -5.09 11.61
N PRO A 297 13.74 -5.35 12.93
CA PRO A 297 14.35 -6.55 13.52
C PRO A 297 13.86 -7.87 12.89
N TRP A 298 12.57 -7.93 12.55
CA TRP A 298 11.95 -9.12 11.97
C TRP A 298 12.26 -9.30 10.46
N ILE A 299 12.68 -8.25 9.74
CA ILE A 299 13.25 -8.37 8.39
C ILE A 299 14.69 -8.85 8.50
N GLU A 300 15.46 -8.22 9.37
CA GLU A 300 16.88 -8.52 9.55
C GLU A 300 17.08 -9.99 9.94
N GLU A 301 16.25 -10.50 10.86
CA GLU A 301 16.27 -11.90 11.27
C GLU A 301 16.00 -12.86 10.10
N ARG A 302 15.04 -12.54 9.23
CA ARG A 302 14.74 -13.37 8.06
C ARG A 302 15.79 -13.30 6.96
N LEU A 303 16.45 -12.14 6.81
CA LEU A 303 17.62 -11.99 5.95
C LEU A 303 18.79 -12.88 6.43
N LYS A 304 19.04 -12.93 7.75
CA LYS A 304 20.05 -13.83 8.37
C LYS A 304 19.71 -15.31 8.11
N GLN A 305 18.44 -15.66 8.19
CA GLN A 305 17.94 -17.02 7.95
C GLN A 305 17.81 -17.39 6.47
N GLU A 306 18.07 -16.46 5.55
CA GLU A 306 17.89 -16.64 4.10
C GLU A 306 16.46 -17.03 3.69
N SER A 307 15.47 -16.76 4.55
CA SER A 307 14.04 -17.00 4.27
C SER A 307 13.34 -15.80 3.64
N LEU A 308 14.04 -14.67 3.53
CA LEU A 308 13.59 -13.45 2.88
C LEU A 308 14.73 -12.85 2.05
N ALA A 309 14.43 -12.37 0.86
CA ALA A 309 15.34 -11.61 0.02
C ALA A 309 14.84 -10.19 -0.24
N VAL A 310 15.75 -9.23 -0.35
CA VAL A 310 15.45 -7.81 -0.57
C VAL A 310 16.08 -7.34 -1.88
N HIS A 311 15.28 -6.69 -2.71
CA HIS A 311 15.62 -6.32 -4.08
C HIS A 311 15.31 -4.86 -4.38
N GLY A 312 16.18 -4.25 -5.18
CA GLY A 312 15.93 -2.97 -5.82
C GLY A 312 15.61 -3.17 -7.29
N GLY A 313 14.69 -2.36 -7.80
CA GLY A 313 14.35 -2.28 -9.21
C GLY A 313 14.25 -0.83 -9.67
N TYR A 314 14.68 -0.54 -10.89
CA TYR A 314 14.56 0.79 -11.49
C TYR A 314 13.96 0.65 -12.89
N TYR A 315 12.73 1.13 -13.05
CA TYR A 315 12.02 1.14 -14.34
C TYR A 315 12.20 2.47 -15.05
N ASP A 316 12.93 2.46 -16.16
CA ASP A 316 13.09 3.62 -17.03
C ASP A 316 12.04 3.55 -18.15
N PHE A 317 10.90 4.22 -17.98
CA PHE A 317 9.82 4.22 -18.96
C PHE A 317 10.12 5.08 -20.19
N LEU A 318 11.20 5.87 -20.20
CA LEU A 318 11.63 6.62 -21.37
C LEU A 318 12.30 5.69 -22.39
N SER A 319 13.05 4.70 -21.89
CA SER A 319 13.74 3.69 -22.69
C SER A 319 13.09 2.31 -22.66
N CYS A 320 12.04 2.13 -21.84
CA CYS A 320 11.40 0.84 -21.55
C CYS A 320 12.39 -0.22 -21.05
N THR A 321 13.31 0.17 -20.15
CA THR A 321 14.29 -0.75 -19.55
C THR A 321 14.02 -0.95 -18.06
N PHE A 322 14.43 -2.10 -17.53
CA PHE A 322 14.31 -2.41 -16.11
C PHE A 322 15.65 -2.90 -15.56
N GLU A 323 16.25 -2.13 -14.65
CA GLU A 323 17.40 -2.58 -13.88
C GLU A 323 16.93 -3.26 -12.60
N LYS A 324 17.57 -4.37 -12.22
CA LYS A 324 17.26 -5.11 -11.00
C LYS A 324 18.55 -5.48 -10.26
N TRP A 325 18.55 -5.38 -8.94
CA TRP A 325 19.64 -5.83 -8.07
C TRP A 325 19.11 -6.41 -6.76
N THR A 326 19.95 -7.17 -6.05
CA THR A 326 19.63 -7.78 -4.75
C THR A 326 20.57 -7.23 -3.68
N LEU A 327 20.04 -6.94 -2.49
CA LEU A 327 20.84 -6.61 -1.31
C LEU A 327 21.74 -7.80 -0.93
N ASP A 328 23.04 -7.56 -0.80
CA ASP A 328 23.97 -8.57 -0.29
C ASP A 328 24.18 -8.40 1.22
N TYR A 329 23.20 -8.90 2.00
CA TYR A 329 23.15 -8.71 3.45
C TYR A 329 24.45 -9.17 4.15
N LYS A 330 24.98 -10.35 3.81
CA LYS A 330 26.19 -10.90 4.46
C LYS A 330 27.41 -9.99 4.29
N ASN A 331 27.63 -9.46 3.08
CA ASN A 331 28.77 -8.59 2.81
C ASN A 331 28.52 -7.17 3.30
N THR A 332 27.27 -6.73 3.31
CA THR A 332 26.84 -5.47 3.92
C THR A 332 27.19 -5.43 5.42
N CYS A 333 26.86 -6.49 6.17
CA CYS A 333 27.20 -6.58 7.60
C CYS A 333 28.71 -6.66 7.86
N LYS A 334 29.49 -7.31 6.99
CA LYS A 334 30.96 -7.36 7.12
C LYS A 334 31.60 -5.99 6.89
N ALA A 335 31.09 -5.22 5.92
CA ALA A 335 31.60 -3.90 5.60
C ALA A 335 31.25 -2.85 6.67
N ALA A 336 30.12 -3.01 7.37
CA ALA A 336 29.69 -2.08 8.43
C ALA A 336 30.65 -2.01 9.64
N GLY A 337 31.58 -2.97 9.80
CA GLY A 337 32.63 -2.91 10.81
C GLY A 337 33.76 -1.92 10.52
N ASN A 338 33.83 -1.36 9.30
CA ASN A 338 34.91 -0.48 8.81
C ASN A 338 34.35 0.82 8.17
N ASP A 339 33.50 1.55 8.88
CA ASP A 339 32.87 2.83 8.48
C ASP A 339 31.54 2.68 7.69
N ASP A 340 30.63 3.66 7.83
CA ASP A 340 29.18 3.70 7.47
C ASP A 340 28.83 3.48 5.96
N HIS A 341 29.78 3.00 5.15
CA HIS A 341 29.65 2.77 3.71
C HIS A 341 29.22 1.34 3.33
N GLY A 342 28.86 0.50 4.30
CA GLY A 342 28.64 -0.93 4.07
C GLY A 342 27.39 -1.35 3.29
N PHE A 343 26.86 -0.59 2.33
CA PHE A 343 25.75 -1.05 1.48
C PHE A 343 26.29 -1.83 0.27
N GLN A 344 26.04 -3.13 0.20
CA GLN A 344 26.52 -3.99 -0.89
C GLN A 344 25.34 -4.59 -1.67
N ILE A 345 25.49 -4.64 -3.00
CA ILE A 345 24.50 -5.22 -3.91
C ILE A 345 25.13 -6.35 -4.72
N LYS A 346 24.30 -7.29 -5.15
CA LYS A 346 24.67 -8.41 -6.02
C LYS A 346 23.57 -8.70 -7.03
N ASN A 347 23.86 -9.60 -7.97
CA ASN A 347 22.90 -10.08 -8.98
C ASN A 347 22.24 -8.91 -9.74
N GLN A 348 23.07 -7.96 -10.16
CA GLN A 348 22.63 -6.83 -10.97
C GLN A 348 22.37 -7.30 -12.40
N SER A 349 21.20 -6.97 -12.93
CA SER A 349 20.80 -7.32 -14.28
C SER A 349 20.04 -6.16 -14.91
N LEU A 350 20.21 -5.98 -16.22
CA LEU A 350 19.42 -5.08 -17.05
C LEU A 350 18.50 -5.92 -17.94
N TRP A 351 17.22 -5.58 -17.98
CA TRP A 351 16.22 -6.16 -18.88
C TRP A 351 15.88 -5.09 -19.92
N CYS A 352 16.12 -5.40 -21.20
CA CYS A 352 15.95 -4.50 -22.33
C CYS A 352 15.15 -5.13 -23.46
#